data_AF-A0A1H2UG93-F1
#
_entry.id   AF-A0A1H2UG93-F1
#
_cell.length_a   1.000
_cell.length_b   1.000
_cell.length_c   1.000
_cell.angle_alpha   90.00
_cell.angle_beta   90.00
_cell.angle_gamma   90.00
#
_symmetry.space_group_name_H-M   'P 1'
#
loop_
_entity.id
_entity.type
_entity.pdbx_description
1 polymer ?
#
loop_
_entity_poly.entity_id
_entity_poly.type
_entity_poly.pdbx_seq_one_letter_code
_entity_poly.pdbx_strand_id
1 'polypeptide(L)'
;MIYQRLLAILLICIPGAAGVYGWNLMKDVIFNNLAGNGFSWLAFLGGLLLFLGGLTFIGGFLFYRDLKKDYVQPMLRPRRKKEPMKSEQHAAERE
;
A
#
# COMPACT_ATOMS: atom_id res chain seq x y z
N MET A 1 10.43 16.04 -12.04
CA MET A 1 10.83 15.22 -10.87
C MET A 1 10.03 15.56 -9.61
N ILE A 2 9.98 16.83 -9.16
CA ILE A 2 9.24 17.22 -7.93
C ILE A 2 7.71 17.17 -8.10
N TYR A 3 7.17 17.66 -9.22
CA TYR A 3 5.72 17.76 -9.44
C TYR A 3 5.00 16.40 -9.42
N GLN A 4 5.61 15.35 -9.99
CA GLN A 4 5.08 13.98 -9.96
C GLN A 4 5.07 13.38 -8.55
N ARG A 5 6.04 13.76 -7.70
CA ARG A 5 6.08 13.31 -6.29
C ARG A 5 5.03 14.03 -5.45
N LEU A 6 4.82 15.32 -5.66
CA LEU A 6 3.76 16.12 -5.03
C LEU A 6 2.36 15.59 -5.38
N LEU A 7 2.09 15.33 -6.66
CA LEU A 7 0.82 14.74 -7.09
C LEU A 7 0.55 13.38 -6.43
N ALA A 8 1.57 12.54 -6.30
CA ALA A 8 1.43 11.25 -5.63
C ALA A 8 1.12 11.39 -4.12
N ILE A 9 1.73 12.37 -3.44
CA ILE A 9 1.46 12.65 -2.03
C ILE A 9 0.07 13.26 -1.86
N LEU A 10 -0.34 14.17 -2.74
CA LEU A 10 -1.67 14.77 -2.72
C LEU A 10 -2.76 13.71 -2.93
N LEU A 11 -2.54 12.78 -3.86
CA LEU A 11 -3.48 11.69 -4.16
C LEU A 11 -3.60 10.67 -3.02
N ILE A 12 -2.55 10.46 -2.22
CA ILE A 12 -2.61 9.62 -1.01
C ILE A 12 -3.17 10.37 0.20
N CYS A 13 -3.09 11.70 0.20
CA CYS A 13 -3.55 12.54 1.31
C CYS A 13 -5.08 12.55 1.43
N ILE A 14 -5.80 12.59 0.31
CA ILE A 14 -7.27 12.57 0.26
C ILE A 14 -7.88 11.33 0.96
N PRO A 15 -7.50 10.09 0.60
CA PRO A 15 -8.01 8.88 1.26
C PRO A 15 -7.50 8.74 2.70
N GLY A 16 -6.31 9.28 3.01
CA GLY A 16 -5.81 9.37 4.39
C GLY A 16 -6.67 10.26 5.28
N ALA A 17 -7.02 11.45 4.79
CA ALA A 17 -7.93 12.36 5.48
C ALA A 17 -9.33 11.76 5.63
N ALA A 18 -9.85 11.09 4.61
CA ALA A 18 -11.12 10.37 4.68
C ALA A 18 -11.11 9.25 5.74
N GLY A 19 -10.01 8.51 5.86
CA GLY A 19 -9.85 7.51 6.91
C GLY A 19 -9.87 8.10 8.33
N VAL A 20 -9.13 9.19 8.56
CA VAL A 20 -9.16 9.92 9.84
C VAL A 20 -10.55 10.46 10.16
N TYR A 21 -11.25 10.97 9.14
CA TYR A 21 -12.62 11.45 9.29
C TYR A 21 -13.59 10.31 9.66
N GLY A 22 -13.46 9.14 9.02
CA GLY A 22 -14.22 7.94 9.37
C GLY A 22 -14.00 7.47 10.81
N TRP A 23 -12.75 7.54 11.29
CA TRP A 23 -12.41 7.24 12.69
C TRP A 23 -13.05 8.23 13.67
N ASN A 24 -13.01 9.53 13.38
CA ASN A 24 -13.67 10.53 14.21
C ASN A 24 -15.18 10.26 14.33
N LEU A 25 -15.80 9.85 13.23
CA LEU A 25 -17.22 9.52 13.19
C LEU A 25 -17.56 8.31 14.07
N MET A 26 -16.69 7.28 14.12
CA MET A 26 -16.86 6.18 15.07
C MET A 26 -16.76 6.65 16.51
N LYS A 27 -15.78 7.52 16.80
CA LYS A 27 -15.58 8.08 18.14
C LYS A 27 -16.83 8.84 18.60
N ASP A 28 -17.40 9.67 17.73
CA ASP A 28 -18.62 10.43 18.02
C ASP A 28 -19.82 9.53 18.27
N VAL A 29 -19.94 8.40 17.57
CA VAL A 29 -21.00 7.40 17.85
C VAL A 29 -20.81 6.75 19.22
N ILE A 30 -19.57 6.42 19.59
CA ILE A 30 -19.25 5.86 20.91
C ILE A 30 -19.59 6.87 22.00
N PHE A 31 -19.20 8.14 21.84
CA PHE A 31 -19.53 9.19 22.80
C PHE A 31 -21.03 9.46 22.87
N ASN A 32 -21.75 9.48 21.75
CA ASN A 32 -23.20 9.63 21.74
C ASN A 32 -23.91 8.47 22.45
N ASN A 33 -23.44 7.24 22.26
CA ASN A 33 -23.97 6.08 22.95
C ASN A 33 -23.75 6.19 24.47
N LEU A 34 -22.55 6.61 24.89
CA LEU A 34 -22.20 6.79 26.29
C LEU A 34 -22.98 7.95 26.94
N ALA A 35 -23.31 8.99 26.16
CA ALA A 35 -24.14 10.12 26.57
C ALA A 35 -25.64 9.80 26.60
N GLY A 36 -26.06 8.57 26.26
CA GLY A 36 -27.47 8.14 26.30
C GLY A 36 -28.28 8.52 25.06
N ASN A 37 -27.67 9.10 24.02
CA ASN A 37 -28.36 9.52 22.79
C ASN A 37 -28.62 8.36 21.79
N GLY A 38 -28.47 7.11 22.22
CA GLY A 38 -28.71 5.93 21.39
C GLY A 38 -27.57 5.62 20.42
N PHE A 39 -27.44 4.35 20.03
CA PHE A 39 -26.37 3.90 19.12
C PHE A 39 -26.75 4.16 17.66
N SER A 40 -26.08 5.10 17.01
CA SER A 40 -26.28 5.38 15.58
C SER A 40 -25.52 4.38 14.72
N TRP A 41 -26.15 3.24 14.43
CA TRP A 41 -25.59 2.17 13.59
C TRP A 41 -25.19 2.65 12.19
N LEU A 42 -25.96 3.60 11.62
CA LEU A 42 -25.71 4.17 10.29
C LEU A 42 -24.42 5.00 10.25
N ALA A 43 -24.20 5.82 11.27
CA ALA A 43 -22.97 6.59 11.41
C ALA A 43 -21.77 5.68 11.69
N PHE A 44 -21.94 4.62 12.49
CA PHE A 44 -20.89 3.65 12.75
C PHE A 44 -20.48 2.89 11.47
N LEU A 45 -21.45 2.38 10.70
CA LEU A 45 -21.18 1.70 9.44
C LEU A 45 -20.59 2.64 8.38
N GLY A 46 -21.07 3.89 8.33
CA GLY A 46 -20.52 4.92 7.46
C GLY A 46 -19.06 5.25 7.78
N GLY A 47 -18.75 5.42 9.08
CA GLY A 47 -17.38 5.59 9.57
C GLY A 47 -16.50 4.38 9.26
N LEU A 48 -17.03 3.16 9.43
CA LEU A 48 -16.35 1.90 9.10
C LEU A 48 -16.03 1.81 7.61
N LEU A 49 -16.98 2.11 6.73
CA LEU A 49 -16.75 2.12 5.28
C LEU A 49 -15.73 3.18 4.88
N LEU A 50 -15.80 4.40 5.44
CA LEU A 50 -14.82 5.45 5.15
C LEU A 50 -13.42 5.05 5.63
N PHE A 51 -13.32 4.44 6.81
CA PHE A 51 -12.06 3.99 7.39
C PHE A 51 -11.46 2.84 6.58
N LEU A 52 -12.21 1.77 6.32
CA LEU A 52 -11.76 0.66 5.48
C LEU A 52 -11.46 1.13 4.06
N GLY A 53 -12.31 1.98 3.48
CA GLY A 53 -12.09 2.55 2.15
C GLY A 53 -10.77 3.32 2.07
N GLY A 54 -10.50 4.19 3.05
CA GLY A 54 -9.22 4.90 3.16
C GLY A 54 -8.04 3.94 3.32
N LEU A 55 -8.17 2.92 4.18
CA LEU A 55 -7.12 1.95 4.47
C LEU A 55 -6.80 1.04 3.27
N THR A 56 -7.82 0.50 2.60
CA THR A 56 -7.68 -0.33 1.40
C THR A 56 -7.12 0.47 0.24
N PHE A 57 -7.51 1.74 0.10
CA PHE A 57 -6.98 2.61 -0.95
C PHE A 57 -5.49 2.90 -0.74
N ILE A 58 -5.09 3.25 0.49
CA ILE A 58 -3.68 3.47 0.83
C ILE A 58 -2.88 2.18 0.72
N GLY A 59 -3.37 1.08 1.31
CA GLY A 59 -2.70 -0.21 1.31
C GLY A 59 -2.52 -0.78 -0.10
N GLY A 60 -3.55 -0.72 -0.94
CA GLY A 60 -3.49 -1.16 -2.33
C GLY A 60 -2.54 -0.30 -3.17
N PHE A 61 -2.60 1.02 -3.03
CA PHE A 61 -1.70 1.93 -3.73
C PHE A 61 -0.25 1.78 -3.27
N LEU A 62 -0.01 1.59 -1.98
CA LEU A 62 1.31 1.37 -1.42
C LEU A 62 1.90 0.06 -1.94
N PHE A 63 1.14 -1.05 -1.90
CA PHE A 63 1.57 -2.35 -2.40
C PHE A 63 1.91 -2.32 -3.90
N TYR A 64 1.04 -1.74 -4.73
CA TYR A 64 1.29 -1.61 -6.17
C TYR A 64 2.51 -0.73 -6.49
N ARG A 65 2.75 0.33 -5.69
CA ARG A 65 3.93 1.19 -5.86
C ARG A 65 5.22 0.54 -5.39
N ASP A 66 5.17 -0.24 -4.32
CA ASP A 66 6.35 -0.88 -3.74
C ASP A 66 6.86 -2.05 -4.60
N LEU A 67 5.94 -2.74 -5.29
CA LEU A 67 6.24 -3.74 -6.31
C LEU A 67 7.16 -3.25 -7.43
N LYS A 68 7.09 -1.96 -7.81
CA LYS A 68 7.90 -1.40 -8.90
C LYS A 68 9.31 -0.96 -8.48
N LYS A 69 9.63 -0.96 -7.19
CA LYS A 69 10.91 -0.41 -6.70
C LYS A 69 11.97 -1.44 -6.31
N ASP A 70 11.73 -2.74 -6.52
CA ASP A 70 12.72 -3.80 -6.22
C ASP A 70 13.30 -3.68 -4.79
N TYR A 71 12.48 -3.25 -3.81
CA TYR A 71 12.83 -3.32 -2.38
C TYR A 71 12.58 -4.73 -1.79
N VAL A 72 12.34 -5.72 -2.65
CA VAL A 72 12.43 -7.13 -2.26
C VAL A 72 13.88 -7.42 -1.89
N GLN A 73 14.09 -7.95 -0.69
CA GLN A 73 15.41 -8.31 -0.19
C GLN A 73 16.17 -9.12 -1.25
N PRO A 74 17.48 -8.87 -1.46
CA PRO A 74 18.29 -9.58 -2.45
C PRO A 74 18.27 -11.12 -2.28
N MET A 75 17.80 -11.62 -1.13
CA MET A 75 17.58 -13.03 -0.83
C MET A 75 16.38 -13.67 -1.56
N LEU A 76 15.42 -12.88 -2.07
CA LEU A 76 14.26 -13.35 -2.85
C LEU A 76 14.48 -13.28 -4.36
N ARG A 77 15.66 -12.83 -4.82
CA ARG A 77 15.98 -12.87 -6.25
C ARG A 77 16.07 -14.33 -6.67
N PRO A 78 15.32 -14.79 -7.69
CA PRO A 78 15.59 -16.09 -8.28
C PRO A 78 17.07 -16.07 -8.68
N ARG A 79 17.85 -17.03 -8.17
CA ARG A 79 19.25 -17.16 -8.58
C ARG A 79 19.26 -17.15 -10.10
N ARG A 80 19.84 -16.10 -10.69
CA ARG A 80 20.16 -16.10 -12.12
C ARG A 80 20.87 -17.42 -12.36
N LYS A 81 20.25 -18.30 -13.15
CA LYS A 81 20.88 -19.53 -13.61
C LYS A 81 22.19 -19.05 -14.23
N LYS A 82 23.32 -19.39 -13.62
CA LYS A 82 24.62 -19.10 -14.22
C LYS A 82 24.58 -19.78 -15.58
N GLU A 83 24.56 -18.98 -16.63
CA GLU A 83 24.71 -19.49 -17.99
C GLU A 83 25.98 -20.34 -17.99
N PRO A 84 25.90 -21.62 -18.41
CA PRO A 84 27.06 -22.48 -18.39
C PRO A 84 28.14 -21.80 -19.21
N MET A 85 29.26 -21.66 -18.52
CA MET A 85 30.50 -21.03 -18.91
C MET A 85 30.80 -21.31 -20.38
N LYS A 86 31.14 -20.26 -21.10
CA LYS A 86 31.71 -20.22 -22.46
C LYS A 86 33.10 -20.91 -22.50
N SER A 87 33.29 -21.98 -21.75
CA SER A 87 34.53 -22.75 -21.62
C SER A 87 34.75 -23.74 -22.75
N GLU A 88 33.74 -24.01 -23.58
CA GLU A 88 33.91 -24.87 -24.76
C GLU A 88 34.39 -24.11 -26.00
N GLN A 89 34.27 -22.78 -26.03
CA GLN A 89 34.65 -22.00 -27.22
C GLN A 89 36.16 -21.69 -27.32
N HIS A 90 36.92 -21.88 -26.24
CA HIS A 90 38.38 -21.76 -26.28
C HIS A 90 39.12 -23.11 -26.36
N ALA A 91 38.42 -24.24 -26.22
CA ALA A 91 39.00 -25.57 -26.41
C ALA A 91 39.03 -25.98 -27.89
N ALA A 92 37.99 -25.61 -28.66
CA ALA A 92 37.88 -25.92 -30.09
C ALA A 92 38.76 -25.06 -31.01
N GLU A 93 39.37 -23.98 -30.51
CA GLU A 93 40.27 -23.12 -31.29
C GLU A 93 41.76 -23.51 -31.10
N ARG A 94 42.03 -24.56 -30.32
CA ARG A 94 43.38 -25.09 -30.06
C ARG A 94 43.65 -26.46 -30.70
N GLU A 95 42.70 -27.00 -31.47
CA GLU A 95 42.87 -28.26 -32.24
C GLU A 95 43.16 -28.00 -33.72
#